data_AF-A0A1C2AY22-F1
#
_entry.id   AF-A0A1C2AY22-F1
#
_cell.length_a   1.000
_cell.length_b   1.000
_cell.length_c   1.000
_cell.angle_alpha   90.00
_cell.angle_beta   90.00
_cell.angle_gamma   90.00
#
_symmetry.space_group_name_H-M   'P 1'
#
loop_
_entity.id
_entity.type
_entity.pdbx_description
1 polymer ?
#
loop_
_entity_poly.entity_id
_entity_poly.type
_entity_poly.pdbx_seq_one_letter_code
_entity_poly.pdbx_strand_id
1 'polypeptide(L)'
;MSFSSQLGFKQRLILKKYIKFSKKLRKKLIYNSPFLYPCTWYDNFSKSFLKNFYGKKNITILILKYTKEVLLIISILNYRLYSPNQLSRKYKKFCLTWIKKEDISNGKLINDRYLNVNKKENNLFLCLNLDKDFKNTKKSNLLVFTKSPFINFNTIANFFLLINFIFLELVKGKLIYSLNVYSFFAFLLFEKSKKILKKTNFDEVLMSYEGQPFQNLFIKNFKKQKIKTIGIIKSFQPFPIHLYKNANSPDKVYFADNLIKNHMVKNLEWKEKDFDKKFKYKLNNLKGKIVLPFSISNYDKIYNLIKNIYDKKLVKNFDKLTVKIHPNTPESLKQIELSEKIGELFKNKKYKNQPRILLAIGSTSVIIENIILGNKVIQIYEDEISECISHKFWPDVKVKKLFNNVIIYSKK
;
A
#
# COMPACT_ATOMS: atom_id res chain seq x y z
N MET A 1 20.37 -16.94 20.61
CA MET A 1 19.39 -16.88 19.50
C MET A 1 19.73 -15.69 18.59
N SER A 2 19.84 -15.85 17.26
CA SER A 2 20.25 -14.75 16.35
C SER A 2 19.22 -13.60 16.28
N PHE A 3 19.67 -12.37 16.02
CA PHE A 3 18.80 -11.18 15.85
C PHE A 3 17.57 -11.46 14.97
N SER A 4 17.82 -12.03 13.79
CA SER A 4 16.78 -12.34 12.82
C SER A 4 15.78 -13.39 13.35
N SER A 5 16.21 -14.30 14.22
CA SER A 5 15.31 -15.27 14.87
C SER A 5 14.37 -14.57 15.84
N GLN A 6 14.91 -13.72 16.72
CA GLN A 6 14.14 -13.00 17.73
C GLN A 6 13.11 -12.07 17.08
N LEU A 7 13.52 -11.29 16.07
CA LEU A 7 12.62 -10.43 15.30
C LEU A 7 11.48 -11.24 14.67
N GLY A 8 11.80 -12.37 14.06
CA GLY A 8 10.80 -13.23 13.42
C GLY A 8 9.79 -13.82 14.38
N PHE A 9 10.20 -14.19 15.60
CA PHE A 9 9.25 -14.60 16.65
C PHE A 9 8.31 -13.46 17.06
N LYS A 10 8.85 -12.25 17.25
CA LYS A 10 8.03 -11.06 17.57
C LYS A 10 7.00 -10.79 16.47
N GLN A 11 7.43 -10.75 15.21
CA GLN A 11 6.56 -10.53 14.05
C GLN A 11 5.42 -11.57 13.98
N ARG A 12 5.73 -12.86 14.16
CA ARG A 12 4.70 -13.92 14.19
C ARG A 12 3.74 -13.81 15.37
N LEU A 13 4.23 -13.46 16.56
CA LEU A 13 3.39 -13.27 17.74
C LEU A 13 2.40 -12.11 17.53
N ILE A 14 2.89 -11.00 17.00
CA ILE A 14 2.09 -9.82 16.63
C ILE A 14 1.02 -10.21 15.61
N LEU A 15 1.41 -10.93 14.56
CA LEU A 15 0.48 -11.39 13.54
C LEU A 15 -0.64 -12.26 14.14
N LYS A 16 -0.30 -13.23 15.00
CA LYS A 16 -1.30 -14.06 15.69
C LYS A 16 -2.27 -13.23 16.54
N LYS A 17 -1.75 -12.29 17.34
CA LYS A 17 -2.59 -11.40 18.17
C LYS A 17 -3.51 -10.53 17.30
N TYR A 18 -2.97 -9.97 16.21
CA TYR A 18 -3.72 -9.15 15.28
C TYR A 18 -4.81 -9.96 14.56
N ILE A 19 -4.51 -11.17 14.06
CA ILE A 19 -5.51 -12.04 13.41
C ILE A 19 -6.65 -12.35 14.38
N LYS A 20 -6.36 -12.66 15.65
CA LYS A 20 -7.40 -12.89 16.68
C LYS A 20 -8.30 -11.66 16.87
N PHE A 21 -7.71 -10.47 16.96
CA PHE A 21 -8.45 -9.21 17.03
C PHE A 21 -9.30 -8.97 15.78
N SER A 22 -8.69 -9.15 14.60
CA SER A 22 -9.32 -8.92 13.30
C SER A 22 -10.52 -9.86 13.08
N LYS A 23 -10.39 -11.14 13.45
CA LYS A 23 -11.49 -12.12 13.43
C LYS A 23 -12.66 -11.69 14.33
N LYS A 24 -12.39 -11.17 15.55
CA LYS A 24 -13.44 -10.62 16.43
C LYS A 24 -14.16 -9.41 15.80
N LEU A 25 -13.41 -8.50 15.19
CA LEU A 25 -13.99 -7.29 14.61
C LEU A 25 -14.85 -7.59 13.36
N ARG A 26 -14.40 -8.52 12.51
CA ARG A 26 -15.16 -8.97 11.33
C ARG A 26 -16.46 -9.69 11.69
N LYS A 27 -16.53 -10.41 12.83
CA LYS A 27 -17.79 -10.98 13.34
C LYS A 27 -18.84 -9.90 13.64
N LYS A 28 -18.40 -8.69 14.03
CA LYS A 28 -19.27 -7.52 14.17
C LYS A 28 -19.62 -6.86 12.83
N LEU A 29 -19.36 -7.50 11.69
CA LEU A 29 -19.63 -6.99 10.34
C LEU A 29 -18.94 -5.65 10.01
N ILE A 30 -17.82 -5.35 10.67
CA ILE A 30 -16.99 -4.16 10.43
C ILE A 30 -15.90 -4.59 9.44
N TYR A 31 -15.91 -4.09 8.20
CA TYR A 31 -15.00 -4.59 7.14
C TYR A 31 -14.14 -3.51 6.49
N ASN A 32 -14.66 -2.28 6.44
CA ASN A 32 -14.03 -1.08 5.91
C ASN A 32 -13.33 -0.27 7.02
N SER A 33 -13.00 -0.87 8.15
CA SER A 33 -12.39 -0.17 9.28
C SER A 33 -10.88 -0.01 9.10
N PRO A 34 -10.27 1.13 9.51
CA PRO A 34 -8.82 1.30 9.51
C PRO A 34 -8.12 0.30 10.45
N PHE A 35 -8.80 -0.17 11.50
CA PHE A 35 -8.30 -1.22 12.40
C PHE A 35 -8.04 -2.56 11.66
N LEU A 36 -8.68 -2.76 10.50
CA LEU A 36 -8.51 -3.93 9.64
C LEU A 36 -7.46 -3.73 8.54
N TYR A 37 -6.78 -2.58 8.53
CA TYR A 37 -5.76 -2.23 7.56
C TYR A 37 -4.50 -1.68 8.26
N PRO A 38 -3.75 -2.54 8.99
CA PRO A 38 -2.51 -2.16 9.69
C PRO A 38 -1.38 -1.88 8.69
N CYS A 39 -1.45 -0.72 8.05
CA CYS A 39 -0.42 -0.18 7.17
C CYS A 39 0.89 0.00 7.94
N THR A 40 2.01 -0.47 7.38
CA THR A 40 3.33 -0.42 8.04
C THR A 40 4.28 0.61 7.44
N TRP A 41 3.97 1.13 6.25
CA TRP A 41 4.84 2.02 5.47
C TRP A 41 4.47 3.49 5.54
N TYR A 42 3.30 3.84 6.11
CA TYR A 42 2.86 5.22 6.28
C TYR A 42 2.57 5.51 7.75
N ASP A 43 2.96 6.69 8.23
CA ASP A 43 2.77 7.07 9.64
C ASP A 43 1.34 7.55 9.90
N ASN A 44 0.43 6.60 10.10
CA ASN A 44 -0.99 6.86 10.30
C ASN A 44 -1.52 6.18 11.57
N PHE A 45 -2.82 6.34 11.85
CA PHE A 45 -3.49 5.68 12.98
C PHE A 45 -3.27 4.18 12.95
N SER A 46 -3.37 3.55 11.78
CA SER A 46 -3.29 2.10 11.64
C SER A 46 -1.90 1.54 11.99
N LYS A 47 -0.82 2.25 11.62
CA LYS A 47 0.56 1.94 12.04
C LYS A 47 0.71 2.08 13.56
N SER A 48 0.20 3.17 14.14
CA SER A 48 0.24 3.37 15.60
C SER A 48 -0.61 2.35 16.37
N PHE A 49 -1.77 1.97 15.85
CA PHE A 49 -2.62 0.93 16.41
C PHE A 49 -1.89 -0.42 16.41
N LEU A 50 -1.20 -0.74 15.32
CA LEU A 50 -0.39 -1.95 15.24
C LEU A 50 0.71 -1.98 16.31
N LYS A 51 1.32 -0.84 16.66
CA LYS A 51 2.33 -0.74 17.73
C LYS A 51 1.81 -1.15 19.12
N ASN A 52 0.50 -1.10 19.36
CA ASN A 52 -0.09 -1.61 20.61
C ASN A 52 0.11 -3.12 20.78
N PHE A 53 0.22 -3.87 19.67
CA PHE A 53 0.54 -5.30 19.70
C PHE A 53 2.02 -5.56 19.98
N TYR A 54 2.88 -4.54 19.86
CA TYR A 54 4.33 -4.62 20.10
C TYR A 54 4.69 -4.40 21.57
N GLY A 55 3.73 -3.99 22.40
CA GLY A 55 3.97 -3.50 23.76
C GLY A 55 4.33 -2.01 23.85
N LYS A 56 4.45 -1.30 22.72
CA LYS A 56 4.71 0.14 22.67
C LYS A 56 3.40 0.93 22.61
N LYS A 57 2.61 0.84 23.68
CA LYS A 57 1.33 1.55 23.76
C LYS A 57 1.58 3.03 24.05
N ASN A 58 1.16 3.90 23.15
CA ASN A 58 1.05 5.32 23.41
C ASN A 58 -0.37 5.75 23.05
N ILE A 59 -1.24 5.77 24.06
CA ILE A 59 -2.67 6.04 23.88
C ILE A 59 -2.91 7.47 23.39
N THR A 60 -2.12 8.44 23.86
CA THR A 60 -2.21 9.84 23.44
C THR A 60 -1.93 9.98 21.95
N ILE A 61 -0.82 9.40 21.46
CA ILE A 61 -0.50 9.40 20.02
C ILE A 61 -1.59 8.68 19.21
N LEU A 62 -2.15 7.60 19.75
CA LEU A 62 -3.22 6.86 19.09
C LEU A 62 -4.49 7.72 18.93
N ILE A 63 -4.92 8.39 20.00
CA ILE A 63 -6.09 9.29 20.00
C ILE A 63 -5.84 10.45 19.04
N LEU A 64 -4.70 11.13 19.14
CA LEU A 64 -4.35 12.25 18.26
C LEU A 64 -4.41 11.86 16.77
N LYS A 65 -3.83 10.70 16.42
CA LYS A 65 -3.88 10.21 15.03
C LYS A 65 -5.28 9.80 14.59
N TYR A 66 -6.05 9.18 15.48
CA TYR A 66 -7.44 8.83 15.19
C TYR A 66 -8.28 10.10 14.93
N THR A 67 -8.21 11.09 15.82
CA THR A 67 -8.90 12.37 15.69
C THR A 67 -8.47 13.11 14.42
N LYS A 68 -7.17 13.14 14.09
CA LYS A 68 -6.68 13.69 12.83
C LYS A 68 -7.35 13.02 11.62
N GLU A 69 -7.45 11.69 11.63
CA GLU A 69 -8.11 10.96 10.53
C GLU A 69 -9.64 11.11 10.50
N VAL A 70 -10.29 11.40 11.63
CA VAL A 70 -11.70 11.82 11.67
C VAL A 70 -11.85 13.19 11.00
N LEU A 71 -11.03 14.17 11.36
CA LEU A 71 -11.08 15.51 10.76
C LEU A 71 -10.80 15.48 9.25
N LEU A 72 -9.92 14.58 8.80
CA LEU A 72 -9.61 14.38 7.38
C LEU A 72 -10.82 13.88 6.55
N ILE A 73 -11.91 13.45 7.16
CA ILE A 73 -13.17 13.14 6.46
C ILE A 73 -13.66 14.35 5.65
N ILE A 74 -13.46 15.57 6.14
CA ILE A 74 -13.87 16.80 5.43
C ILE A 74 -13.19 16.86 4.05
N SER A 75 -11.93 16.40 3.97
CA SER A 75 -11.14 16.42 2.74
C SER A 75 -11.67 15.50 1.63
N ILE A 76 -12.50 14.52 1.97
CA ILE A 76 -13.12 13.57 1.02
C ILE A 76 -14.54 13.94 0.62
N LEU A 77 -15.15 14.96 1.26
CA LEU A 77 -16.47 15.45 0.87
C LEU A 77 -16.49 16.02 -0.55
N ASN A 78 -15.38 16.52 -1.07
CA ASN A 78 -15.31 17.06 -2.44
C ASN A 78 -15.11 15.98 -3.52
N TYR A 79 -15.22 14.68 -3.20
CA TYR A 79 -15.10 13.63 -4.21
C TYR A 79 -16.37 13.43 -5.03
N ARG A 80 -16.18 13.12 -6.32
CA ARG A 80 -17.26 12.78 -7.24
C ARG A 80 -16.89 11.59 -8.11
N LEU A 81 -17.92 10.90 -8.58
CA LEU A 81 -17.79 9.84 -9.57
C LEU A 81 -18.24 10.40 -10.92
N TYR A 82 -17.32 10.45 -11.87
CA TYR A 82 -17.67 10.65 -13.26
C TYR A 82 -18.04 9.32 -13.89
N SER A 83 -19.15 9.31 -14.61
CA SER A 83 -19.58 8.21 -15.45
C SER A 83 -19.90 8.73 -16.85
N PRO A 84 -19.70 7.90 -17.89
CA PRO A 84 -20.17 8.23 -19.23
C PRO A 84 -21.71 8.27 -19.26
N ASN A 85 -22.26 8.97 -20.25
CA ASN A 85 -23.72 9.06 -20.43
C ASN A 85 -24.35 7.72 -20.84
N GLN A 86 -23.58 6.85 -21.52
CA GLN A 86 -24.00 5.54 -21.98
C GLN A 86 -22.98 4.49 -21.55
N LEU A 87 -23.44 3.46 -20.84
CA LEU A 87 -22.68 2.27 -20.47
C LEU A 87 -23.26 1.04 -21.16
N SER A 88 -22.41 0.07 -21.48
CA SER A 88 -22.87 -1.25 -21.91
C SER A 88 -23.58 -1.95 -20.75
N ARG A 89 -24.58 -2.78 -21.05
CA ARG A 89 -25.22 -3.66 -20.05
C ARG A 89 -24.30 -4.82 -19.66
N LYS A 90 -23.40 -5.27 -20.54
CA LYS A 90 -22.52 -6.42 -20.32
C LYS A 90 -21.05 -6.04 -20.52
N TYR A 91 -20.23 -6.46 -19.57
CA TYR A 91 -18.77 -6.34 -19.57
C TYR A 91 -18.14 -7.70 -19.26
N LYS A 92 -16.94 -7.93 -19.78
CA LYS A 92 -16.17 -9.15 -19.48
C LYS A 92 -15.71 -9.15 -18.03
N LYS A 93 -15.16 -8.03 -17.55
CA LYS A 93 -14.68 -7.85 -16.17
C LYS A 93 -15.00 -6.47 -15.64
N PHE A 94 -15.09 -6.37 -14.32
CA PHE A 94 -14.98 -5.11 -13.59
C PHE A 94 -13.55 -4.93 -13.06
N CYS A 95 -12.91 -3.83 -13.39
CA CYS A 95 -11.52 -3.54 -13.08
C CYS A 95 -11.42 -2.35 -12.11
N LEU A 96 -10.85 -2.56 -10.93
CA LEU A 96 -10.60 -1.52 -9.93
C LEU A 96 -9.12 -1.15 -9.94
N THR A 97 -8.80 0.07 -10.37
CA THR A 97 -7.43 0.52 -10.62
C THR A 97 -7.20 1.97 -10.18
N TRP A 98 -5.94 2.40 -10.19
CA TRP A 98 -5.55 3.80 -10.00
C TRP A 98 -5.05 4.36 -11.32
N ILE A 99 -5.26 5.65 -11.52
CA ILE A 99 -4.86 6.35 -12.73
C ILE A 99 -4.24 7.70 -12.41
N LYS A 100 -3.39 8.16 -13.31
CA LYS A 100 -3.00 9.57 -13.48
C LYS A 100 -3.59 10.12 -14.78
N LYS A 101 -3.56 11.44 -14.95
CA LYS A 101 -3.94 12.16 -16.17
C LYS A 101 -3.21 11.60 -17.39
N GLU A 102 -1.92 11.33 -17.26
CA GLU A 102 -1.08 10.73 -18.32
C GLU A 102 -1.47 9.30 -18.70
N ASP A 103 -2.28 8.60 -17.89
CA ASP A 103 -2.78 7.26 -18.21
C ASP A 103 -4.01 7.28 -19.12
N ILE A 104 -4.61 8.47 -19.35
CA ILE A 104 -5.81 8.65 -20.16
C ILE A 104 -5.49 9.53 -21.38
N SER A 105 -5.93 9.08 -22.56
CA SER A 105 -5.93 9.88 -23.77
C SER A 105 -7.23 9.68 -24.52
N ASN A 106 -7.85 10.78 -24.99
CA ASN A 106 -9.13 10.79 -25.69
C ASN A 106 -10.24 9.98 -24.99
N GLY A 107 -10.25 10.04 -23.65
CA GLY A 107 -11.19 9.30 -22.80
C GLY A 107 -11.02 7.81 -22.72
N LYS A 108 -9.94 7.26 -23.28
CA LYS A 108 -9.58 5.85 -23.17
C LYS A 108 -8.40 5.69 -22.22
N LEU A 109 -8.40 4.60 -21.45
CA LEU A 109 -7.27 4.20 -20.63
C LEU A 109 -6.16 3.68 -21.54
N ILE A 110 -5.14 4.51 -21.79
CA ILE A 110 -4.01 4.17 -22.65
C ILE A 110 -2.89 3.48 -21.89
N ASN A 111 -2.87 3.51 -20.56
CA ASN A 111 -1.88 2.77 -19.78
C ASN A 111 -2.41 2.39 -18.39
N ASP A 112 -2.56 1.09 -18.10
CA ASP A 112 -2.89 0.64 -16.74
C ASP A 112 -1.64 0.08 -16.06
N ARG A 113 -1.01 0.92 -15.23
CA ARG A 113 0.20 0.56 -14.47
C ARG A 113 -0.05 -0.52 -13.43
N TYR A 114 -1.30 -0.75 -13.03
CA TYR A 114 -1.67 -1.57 -11.88
C TYR A 114 -2.32 -2.89 -12.28
N LEU A 115 -3.03 -2.99 -13.40
CA LEU A 115 -3.66 -4.25 -13.81
C LEU A 115 -3.05 -4.87 -15.07
N ASN A 116 -2.37 -4.09 -15.92
CA ASN A 116 -1.85 -4.54 -17.23
C ASN A 116 -2.91 -5.33 -18.04
N VAL A 117 -4.16 -4.86 -18.02
CA VAL A 117 -5.29 -5.52 -18.68
C VAL A 117 -5.30 -5.15 -20.17
N ASN A 118 -5.72 -6.10 -21.01
CA ASN A 118 -5.85 -5.87 -22.44
C ASN A 118 -6.91 -4.79 -22.72
N LYS A 119 -6.46 -3.69 -23.31
CA LYS A 119 -7.27 -2.50 -23.61
C LYS A 119 -8.34 -2.73 -24.68
N LYS A 120 -8.20 -3.79 -25.48
CA LYS A 120 -9.17 -4.19 -26.51
C LYS A 120 -10.39 -4.93 -25.95
N GLU A 121 -10.31 -5.41 -24.70
CA GLU A 121 -11.42 -6.12 -24.09
C GLU A 121 -12.48 -5.15 -23.53
N ASN A 122 -13.75 -5.53 -23.68
CA ASN A 122 -14.88 -4.79 -23.13
C ASN A 122 -14.97 -4.97 -21.61
N ASN A 123 -14.08 -4.31 -20.86
CA ASN A 123 -14.04 -4.29 -19.39
C ASN A 123 -14.62 -2.97 -18.86
N LEU A 124 -15.26 -2.96 -17.69
CA LEU A 124 -15.68 -1.74 -17.00
C LEU A 124 -14.61 -1.35 -15.98
N PHE A 125 -14.10 -0.14 -16.04
CA PHE A 125 -13.07 0.33 -15.11
C PHE A 125 -13.65 1.29 -14.08
N LEU A 126 -13.39 1.05 -12.80
CA LEU A 126 -13.49 2.05 -11.74
C LEU A 126 -12.09 2.53 -11.38
N CYS A 127 -11.78 3.74 -11.80
CA CYS A 127 -10.47 4.36 -11.69
C CYS A 127 -10.45 5.36 -10.54
N LEU A 128 -9.52 5.17 -9.61
CA LEU A 128 -9.21 6.14 -8.56
C LEU A 128 -8.19 7.13 -9.11
N ASN A 129 -8.60 8.38 -9.30
CA ASN A 129 -7.70 9.41 -9.80
C ASN A 129 -6.70 9.84 -8.73
N LEU A 130 -5.41 9.75 -9.05
CA LEU A 130 -4.31 10.17 -8.18
C LEU A 130 -3.98 11.66 -8.34
N ASP A 131 -4.41 12.28 -9.44
CA ASP A 131 -4.17 13.70 -9.70
C ASP A 131 -5.27 14.60 -9.13
N LYS A 132 -4.97 15.90 -9.06
CA LYS A 132 -5.98 16.93 -8.80
C LYS A 132 -6.71 17.19 -10.11
N ASP A 133 -8.02 16.96 -10.08
CA ASP A 133 -8.98 17.19 -11.14
C ASP A 133 -8.97 16.21 -12.31
N PHE A 134 -10.18 15.83 -12.70
CA PHE A 134 -10.47 15.11 -13.92
C PHE A 134 -11.61 15.83 -14.63
N LYS A 135 -11.46 16.10 -15.93
CA LYS A 135 -12.53 16.61 -16.79
C LYS A 135 -13.03 15.48 -17.68
N ASN A 136 -14.35 15.35 -17.75
CA ASN A 136 -15.01 14.25 -18.42
C ASN A 136 -14.64 14.20 -19.92
N THR A 137 -14.51 12.98 -20.44
CA THR A 137 -14.27 12.72 -21.86
C THR A 137 -15.38 11.77 -22.35
N LYS A 138 -15.86 11.99 -23.58
CA LYS A 138 -17.02 11.29 -24.16
C LYS A 138 -16.83 9.77 -24.23
N LYS A 139 -17.96 9.03 -24.21
CA LYS A 139 -18.15 7.60 -24.50
C LYS A 139 -16.95 6.69 -24.15
N SER A 140 -16.79 6.38 -22.87
CA SER A 140 -15.78 5.42 -22.40
C SER A 140 -16.35 4.43 -21.39
N ASN A 141 -15.70 3.29 -21.24
CA ASN A 141 -15.95 2.27 -20.22
C ASN A 141 -15.29 2.63 -18.87
N LEU A 142 -15.06 3.92 -18.60
CA LEU A 142 -14.34 4.42 -17.43
C LEU A 142 -15.28 5.14 -16.46
N LEU A 143 -15.27 4.70 -15.21
CA LEU A 143 -15.84 5.39 -14.07
C LEU A 143 -14.69 6.02 -13.30
N VAL A 144 -14.60 7.35 -13.25
CA VAL A 144 -13.47 8.04 -12.63
C VAL A 144 -13.90 8.67 -11.32
N PHE A 145 -13.37 8.16 -10.22
CA PHE A 145 -13.56 8.73 -8.88
C PHE A 145 -12.43 9.70 -8.58
N THR A 146 -12.76 11.00 -8.50
CA THR A 146 -11.77 12.08 -8.35
C THR A 146 -12.20 13.08 -7.30
N LYS A 147 -11.22 13.77 -6.73
CA LYS A 147 -11.45 14.97 -5.94
C LYS A 147 -11.78 16.15 -6.86
N SER A 148 -12.75 16.97 -6.46
CA SER A 148 -13.04 18.30 -7.03
C SER A 148 -12.17 19.35 -6.34
N PRO A 149 -11.69 20.37 -7.06
CA PRO A 149 -10.85 21.41 -6.46
C PRO A 149 -11.70 22.39 -5.64
N PHE A 150 -12.95 22.60 -6.05
CA PHE A 150 -13.92 23.49 -5.40
C PHE A 150 -15.03 22.72 -4.69
N ILE A 151 -15.58 23.34 -3.65
CA ILE A 151 -16.85 22.95 -3.02
C ILE A 151 -17.95 23.09 -4.09
N ASN A 152 -18.76 22.04 -4.27
CA ASN A 152 -19.86 22.05 -5.22
C ASN A 152 -21.06 21.26 -4.68
N PHE A 153 -22.12 21.13 -5.47
CA PHE A 153 -23.31 20.36 -5.07
C PHE A 153 -22.99 18.93 -4.60
N ASN A 154 -21.96 18.27 -5.15
CA ASN A 154 -21.53 16.95 -4.65
C ASN A 154 -20.98 17.02 -3.23
N THR A 155 -20.35 18.12 -2.83
CA THR A 155 -19.87 18.31 -1.45
C THR A 155 -21.02 18.29 -0.46
N ILE A 156 -22.09 19.03 -0.75
CA ILE A 156 -23.30 19.07 0.08
C ILE A 156 -23.96 17.70 0.11
N ALA A 157 -24.15 17.05 -1.05
CA ALA A 157 -24.70 15.70 -1.11
C ALA A 157 -23.86 14.68 -0.32
N ASN A 158 -22.53 14.79 -0.38
CA ASN A 158 -21.63 13.92 0.37
C ASN A 158 -21.64 14.21 1.87
N PHE A 159 -21.94 15.44 2.28
CA PHE A 159 -22.13 15.78 3.69
C PHE A 159 -23.38 15.07 4.26
N PHE A 160 -24.49 15.03 3.53
CA PHE A 160 -25.65 14.22 3.93
C PHE A 160 -25.34 12.72 3.95
N LEU A 161 -24.53 12.22 3.00
CA LEU A 161 -24.03 10.84 3.06
C LEU A 161 -23.17 10.59 4.31
N LEU A 162 -22.40 11.58 4.76
CA LEU A 162 -21.62 11.50 6.00
C LEU A 162 -22.53 11.43 7.23
N ILE A 163 -23.55 12.28 7.33
CA ILE A 163 -24.52 12.23 8.43
C ILE A 163 -25.19 10.86 8.48
N ASN A 164 -25.67 10.37 7.33
CA ASN A 164 -26.27 9.04 7.23
C ASN A 164 -25.29 7.94 7.63
N PHE A 165 -24.02 8.03 7.20
CA PHE A 165 -22.98 7.08 7.61
C PHE A 165 -22.77 7.09 9.13
N ILE A 166 -22.63 8.27 9.74
CA ILE A 166 -22.47 8.42 11.20
C ILE A 166 -23.66 7.79 11.92
N PHE A 167 -24.89 8.14 11.52
CA PHE A 167 -26.11 7.61 12.12
C PHE A 167 -26.18 6.08 12.02
N LEU A 168 -25.96 5.51 10.83
CA LEU A 168 -25.99 4.07 10.61
C LEU A 168 -24.94 3.33 11.44
N GLU A 169 -23.76 3.91 11.61
CA GLU A 169 -22.67 3.29 12.38
C GLU A 169 -22.84 3.47 13.89
N LEU A 170 -23.49 4.57 14.33
CA LEU A 170 -23.90 4.79 15.71
C LEU A 170 -24.95 3.76 16.14
N VAL A 171 -26.04 3.61 15.37
CA VAL A 171 -27.13 2.64 15.64
C VAL A 171 -26.59 1.21 15.73
N LYS A 172 -25.56 0.88 14.95
CA LYS A 172 -24.94 -0.44 14.96
C LYS A 172 -23.92 -0.65 16.08
N GLY A 173 -23.61 0.37 16.89
CA GLY A 173 -22.55 0.34 17.91
C GLY A 173 -21.15 0.20 17.32
N LYS A 174 -20.91 0.74 16.12
CA LYS A 174 -19.67 0.56 15.34
C LYS A 174 -18.89 1.84 15.11
N LEU A 175 -19.44 2.99 15.53
CA LEU A 175 -18.91 4.32 15.21
C LEU A 175 -17.41 4.47 15.51
N ILE A 176 -16.93 4.03 16.67
CA ILE A 176 -15.48 4.13 17.02
C ILE A 176 -14.56 3.30 16.11
N TYR A 177 -15.10 2.29 15.43
CA TYR A 177 -14.32 1.45 14.52
C TYR A 177 -14.43 1.93 13.07
N SER A 178 -15.43 2.73 12.74
CA SER A 178 -15.75 3.11 11.36
C SER A 178 -15.69 4.62 11.10
N LEU A 179 -15.76 5.50 12.10
CA LEU A 179 -15.67 6.95 11.92
C LEU A 179 -14.22 7.36 11.62
N ASN A 180 -13.83 7.27 10.35
CA ASN A 180 -12.47 7.53 9.89
C ASN A 180 -12.46 7.82 8.38
N VAL A 181 -11.52 8.64 7.91
CA VAL A 181 -11.37 8.97 6.48
C VAL A 181 -11.33 7.74 5.57
N TYR A 182 -10.63 6.66 5.95
CA TYR A 182 -10.53 5.46 5.10
C TYR A 182 -11.86 4.71 5.00
N SER A 183 -12.61 4.63 6.10
CA SER A 183 -13.92 3.97 6.14
C SER A 183 -14.97 4.75 5.37
N PHE A 184 -15.00 6.07 5.54
CA PHE A 184 -15.94 6.93 4.85
C PHE A 184 -15.60 7.04 3.37
N PHE A 185 -14.31 7.05 3.00
CA PHE A 185 -13.89 6.94 1.59
C PHE A 185 -14.41 5.64 0.95
N ALA A 186 -14.27 4.51 1.64
CA ALA A 186 -14.79 3.23 1.19
C ALA A 186 -16.32 3.26 1.00
N PHE A 187 -17.04 3.80 1.98
CA PHE A 187 -18.49 3.97 1.92
C PHE A 187 -18.89 4.86 0.75
N LEU A 188 -18.30 6.04 0.64
CA LEU A 188 -18.60 7.02 -0.41
C LEU A 188 -18.36 6.48 -1.82
N LEU A 189 -17.22 5.83 -2.04
CA LEU A 189 -16.87 5.21 -3.32
C LEU A 189 -17.88 4.12 -3.70
N PHE A 190 -18.24 3.25 -2.75
CA PHE A 190 -19.21 2.20 -2.97
C PHE A 190 -20.60 2.77 -3.22
N GLU A 191 -21.05 3.73 -2.42
CA GLU A 191 -22.36 4.38 -2.55
C GLU A 191 -22.55 5.10 -3.88
N LYS A 192 -21.52 5.78 -4.38
CA LYS A 192 -21.59 6.43 -5.71
C LYS A 192 -21.57 5.42 -6.85
N SER A 193 -20.83 4.31 -6.71
CA SER A 193 -20.72 3.30 -7.79
C SER A 193 -21.86 2.28 -7.79
N LYS A 194 -22.54 2.03 -6.66
CA LYS A 194 -23.51 0.92 -6.52
C LYS A 194 -24.62 0.93 -7.57
N LYS A 195 -25.15 2.10 -7.93
CA LYS A 195 -26.25 2.22 -8.92
C LYS A 195 -25.79 1.79 -10.29
N ILE A 196 -24.54 2.10 -10.65
CA ILE A 196 -23.93 1.70 -11.91
C ILE A 196 -23.66 0.20 -11.89
N LEU A 197 -23.04 -0.31 -10.83
CA LEU A 197 -22.74 -1.74 -10.68
C LEU A 197 -23.98 -2.62 -10.79
N LYS A 198 -25.12 -2.20 -10.23
CA LYS A 198 -26.40 -2.92 -10.34
C LYS A 198 -27.00 -2.95 -11.76
N LYS A 199 -26.61 -2.02 -12.63
CA LYS A 199 -27.12 -1.92 -14.02
C LYS A 199 -26.22 -2.63 -15.03
N THR A 200 -25.11 -3.19 -14.58
CA THR A 200 -24.06 -3.77 -15.42
C THR A 200 -23.74 -5.20 -14.99
N ASN A 201 -23.58 -6.10 -15.94
CA ASN A 201 -23.27 -7.50 -15.69
C ASN A 201 -21.80 -7.80 -16.00
N PHE A 202 -21.14 -8.54 -15.11
CA PHE A 202 -19.78 -9.06 -15.25
C PHE A 202 -19.60 -10.24 -14.28
N ASP A 203 -18.79 -11.23 -14.69
CA ASP A 203 -18.60 -12.46 -13.91
C ASP A 203 -17.34 -12.43 -13.04
N GLU A 204 -16.41 -11.53 -13.36
CA GLU A 204 -15.11 -11.42 -12.70
C GLU A 204 -14.74 -9.97 -12.36
N VAL A 205 -14.14 -9.80 -11.19
CA VAL A 205 -13.58 -8.54 -10.71
C VAL A 205 -12.07 -8.68 -10.60
N LEU A 206 -11.34 -7.71 -11.16
CA LEU A 206 -9.88 -7.63 -11.08
C LEU A 206 -9.46 -6.35 -10.37
N MET A 207 -8.55 -6.44 -9.40
CA MET A 207 -8.04 -5.28 -8.67
C MET A 207 -6.57 -5.43 -8.29
N SER A 208 -5.82 -4.32 -8.20
CA SER A 208 -4.48 -4.34 -7.62
C SER A 208 -4.63 -4.32 -6.10
N TYR A 209 -4.48 -5.49 -5.47
CA TYR A 209 -4.94 -5.76 -4.12
C TYR A 209 -3.88 -5.37 -3.08
N GLU A 210 -4.29 -4.48 -2.18
CA GLU A 210 -3.52 -3.99 -1.04
C GLU A 210 -4.28 -4.18 0.28
N GLY A 211 -5.42 -4.89 0.31
CA GLY A 211 -6.22 -5.09 1.53
C GLY A 211 -6.83 -3.80 2.10
N GLN A 212 -6.89 -2.73 1.31
CA GLN A 212 -7.39 -1.43 1.74
C GLN A 212 -8.89 -1.48 2.09
N PRO A 213 -9.39 -0.60 2.98
CA PRO A 213 -10.78 -0.62 3.42
C PRO A 213 -11.84 -0.65 2.32
N PHE A 214 -11.66 0.12 1.24
CA PHE A 214 -12.60 0.09 0.12
C PHE A 214 -12.54 -1.23 -0.64
N GLN A 215 -11.37 -1.82 -0.83
CA GLN A 215 -11.24 -3.13 -1.49
C GLN A 215 -11.96 -4.21 -0.69
N ASN A 216 -11.81 -4.22 0.64
CA ASN A 216 -12.51 -5.15 1.52
C ASN A 216 -14.04 -5.01 1.40
N LEU A 217 -14.55 -3.77 1.27
CA LEU A 217 -15.97 -3.51 1.08
C LEU A 217 -16.46 -3.99 -0.31
N PHE A 218 -15.72 -3.71 -1.38
CA PHE A 218 -16.08 -4.18 -2.73
C PHE A 218 -16.05 -5.70 -2.81
N ILE A 219 -14.98 -6.35 -2.34
CA ILE A 219 -14.85 -7.82 -2.34
C ILE A 219 -16.02 -8.45 -1.58
N LYS A 220 -16.37 -7.93 -0.39
CA LYS A 220 -17.52 -8.43 0.37
C LYS A 220 -18.80 -8.42 -0.46
N ASN A 221 -19.08 -7.31 -1.14
CA ASN A 221 -20.32 -7.14 -1.89
C ASN A 221 -20.34 -8.00 -3.17
N PHE A 222 -19.22 -8.13 -3.87
CA PHE A 222 -19.11 -9.01 -5.03
C PHE A 222 -19.25 -10.49 -4.66
N LYS A 223 -18.65 -10.93 -3.55
CA LYS A 223 -18.83 -12.31 -3.07
C LYS A 223 -20.28 -12.63 -2.71
N LYS A 224 -21.03 -11.68 -2.14
CA LYS A 224 -22.47 -11.84 -1.89
C LYS A 224 -23.27 -12.06 -3.18
N GLN A 225 -22.81 -11.48 -4.29
CA GLN A 225 -23.38 -11.64 -5.62
C GLN A 225 -22.78 -12.84 -6.37
N LYS A 226 -21.96 -13.67 -5.72
CA LYS A 226 -21.23 -14.80 -6.32
C LYS A 226 -20.31 -14.42 -7.49
N ILE A 227 -19.89 -13.16 -7.55
CA ILE A 227 -18.94 -12.67 -8.56
C ILE A 227 -17.52 -13.03 -8.12
N LYS A 228 -16.75 -13.62 -9.03
CA LYS A 228 -15.37 -14.06 -8.76
C LYS A 228 -14.45 -12.84 -8.59
N THR A 229 -13.66 -12.84 -7.51
CA THR A 229 -12.72 -11.74 -7.22
C THR A 229 -11.27 -12.17 -7.38
N ILE A 230 -10.49 -11.39 -8.14
CA ILE A 230 -9.07 -11.60 -8.38
C ILE A 230 -8.26 -10.38 -7.92
N GLY A 231 -7.30 -10.62 -7.02
CA GLY A 231 -6.34 -9.60 -6.58
C GLY A 231 -4.98 -9.77 -7.25
N ILE A 232 -4.41 -8.69 -7.77
CA ILE A 232 -3.05 -8.62 -8.26
C ILE A 232 -2.18 -8.05 -7.16
N ILE A 233 -1.17 -8.78 -6.71
CA ILE A 233 -0.22 -8.29 -5.70
C ILE A 233 1.16 -8.15 -6.33
N LYS A 234 1.60 -6.90 -6.50
CA LYS A 234 2.85 -6.54 -7.21
C LYS A 234 4.02 -6.21 -6.29
N SER A 235 3.73 -5.56 -5.17
CA SER A 235 4.74 -5.01 -4.27
C SER A 235 4.48 -5.55 -2.87
N PHE A 236 5.56 -5.74 -2.11
CA PHE A 236 5.50 -6.31 -0.78
C PHE A 236 6.33 -5.48 0.18
N GLN A 237 5.68 -5.00 1.23
CA GLN A 237 6.38 -4.37 2.34
C GLN A 237 7.08 -5.45 3.18
N PRO A 238 8.14 -5.10 3.93
CA PRO A 238 8.83 -6.02 4.83
C PRO A 238 7.92 -6.74 5.84
N PHE A 239 6.88 -6.05 6.35
CA PHE A 239 5.87 -6.62 7.24
C PHE A 239 4.44 -6.36 6.72
N PRO A 240 3.96 -7.14 5.73
CA PRO A 240 2.71 -6.92 5.00
C PRO A 240 1.50 -7.53 5.73
N ILE A 241 1.35 -7.28 7.03
CA ILE A 241 0.33 -7.92 7.89
C ILE A 241 -1.12 -7.68 7.41
N HIS A 242 -1.38 -6.58 6.72
CA HIS A 242 -2.67 -6.24 6.14
C HIS A 242 -3.10 -7.18 4.98
N LEU A 243 -2.19 -7.98 4.41
CA LEU A 243 -2.47 -8.92 3.31
C LEU A 243 -2.84 -10.32 3.79
N TYR A 244 -3.02 -10.57 5.09
CA TYR A 244 -3.41 -11.91 5.56
C TYR A 244 -4.78 -12.36 5.01
N LYS A 245 -4.90 -13.65 4.68
CA LYS A 245 -6.12 -14.23 4.10
C LYS A 245 -7.27 -14.14 5.08
N ASN A 246 -8.39 -13.57 4.63
CA ASN A 246 -9.62 -13.49 5.39
C ASN A 246 -10.85 -13.53 4.47
N ALA A 247 -12.05 -13.45 5.06
CA ALA A 247 -13.33 -13.51 4.33
C ALA A 247 -13.49 -12.41 3.27
N ASN A 248 -12.77 -11.29 3.40
CA ASN A 248 -12.80 -10.15 2.49
C ASN A 248 -11.55 -10.06 1.62
N SER A 249 -10.74 -11.11 1.58
CA SER A 249 -9.67 -11.26 0.59
C SER A 249 -10.22 -11.79 -0.75
N PRO A 250 -9.55 -11.53 -1.88
CA PRO A 250 -9.91 -12.11 -3.17
C PRO A 250 -10.01 -13.63 -3.15
N ASP A 251 -10.79 -14.19 -4.08
CA ASP A 251 -10.91 -15.64 -4.27
C ASP A 251 -9.63 -16.21 -4.88
N LYS A 252 -9.05 -15.48 -5.85
CA LYS A 252 -7.77 -15.82 -6.48
C LYS A 252 -6.79 -14.66 -6.42
N VAL A 253 -5.51 -14.99 -6.43
CA VAL A 253 -4.41 -14.02 -6.47
C VAL A 253 -3.53 -14.25 -7.68
N TYR A 254 -3.25 -13.15 -8.38
CA TYR A 254 -2.16 -13.06 -9.33
C TYR A 254 -0.96 -12.47 -8.61
N PHE A 255 0.19 -13.13 -8.70
CA PHE A 255 1.34 -12.82 -7.86
C PHE A 255 2.57 -12.49 -8.70
N ALA A 256 3.35 -11.56 -8.19
CA ALA A 256 4.59 -11.08 -8.80
C ALA A 256 5.69 -12.15 -8.93
N ASP A 257 5.99 -12.86 -7.83
CA ASP A 257 7.10 -13.81 -7.75
C ASP A 257 6.87 -14.92 -6.72
N ASN A 258 7.58 -16.04 -6.87
CA ASN A 258 7.49 -17.18 -5.95
C ASN A 258 7.93 -16.82 -4.54
N LEU A 259 8.88 -15.89 -4.37
CA LEU A 259 9.27 -15.38 -3.04
C LEU A 259 8.06 -14.85 -2.26
N ILE A 260 7.22 -14.08 -2.95
CA ILE A 260 6.00 -13.48 -2.42
C ILE A 260 4.97 -14.57 -2.11
N LYS A 261 4.70 -15.45 -3.08
CA LYS A 261 3.76 -16.57 -2.92
C LYS A 261 4.11 -17.42 -1.69
N ASN A 262 5.37 -17.86 -1.59
CA ASN A 262 5.88 -18.67 -0.48
C ASN A 262 5.70 -17.96 0.87
N HIS A 263 5.99 -16.67 0.94
CA HIS A 263 5.80 -15.88 2.15
C HIS A 263 4.33 -15.85 2.59
N MET A 264 3.42 -15.59 1.64
CA MET A 264 1.99 -15.52 1.91
C MET A 264 1.41 -16.85 2.39
N VAL A 265 1.79 -17.96 1.76
CA VAL A 265 1.33 -19.30 2.15
C VAL A 265 1.83 -19.68 3.53
N LYS A 266 3.13 -19.45 3.80
CA LYS A 266 3.75 -19.87 5.07
C LYS A 266 3.35 -19.01 6.26
N ASN A 267 3.08 -17.72 6.06
CA ASN A 267 2.89 -16.79 7.18
C ASN A 267 1.53 -16.07 7.19
N LEU A 268 0.85 -15.90 6.07
CA LEU A 268 -0.31 -15.00 5.96
C LEU A 268 -1.65 -15.75 5.77
N GLU A 269 -1.73 -17.03 6.18
CA GLU A 269 -2.93 -17.90 6.10
C GLU A 269 -3.45 -18.17 4.67
N TRP A 270 -2.68 -17.84 3.62
CA TRP A 270 -3.06 -18.18 2.24
C TRP A 270 -2.79 -19.65 1.93
N LYS A 271 -3.57 -20.24 1.03
CA LYS A 271 -3.36 -21.62 0.54
C LYS A 271 -2.79 -21.58 -0.88
N GLU A 272 -2.05 -22.63 -1.26
CA GLU A 272 -1.53 -22.79 -2.63
C GLU A 272 -2.63 -22.61 -3.69
N LYS A 273 -3.81 -23.19 -3.46
CA LYS A 273 -4.98 -23.08 -4.35
C LYS A 273 -5.55 -21.68 -4.52
N ASP A 274 -5.21 -20.73 -3.65
CA ASP A 274 -5.64 -19.34 -3.78
C ASP A 274 -4.83 -18.59 -4.86
N PHE A 275 -3.68 -19.13 -5.29
CA PHE A 275 -2.83 -18.53 -6.32
C PHE A 275 -3.15 -19.13 -7.69
N ASP A 276 -3.37 -18.28 -8.68
CA ASP A 276 -3.83 -18.71 -10.00
C ASP A 276 -2.73 -18.57 -11.05
N LYS A 277 -2.15 -17.37 -11.20
CA LYS A 277 -1.10 -17.13 -12.20
C LYS A 277 -0.03 -16.16 -11.73
N LYS A 278 1.18 -16.33 -12.28
CA LYS A 278 2.26 -15.36 -12.15
C LYS A 278 1.93 -14.13 -13.00
N PHE A 279 1.93 -12.97 -12.37
CA PHE A 279 1.68 -11.68 -13.02
C PHE A 279 3.00 -11.12 -13.54
N LYS A 280 3.15 -11.01 -14.87
CA LYS A 280 4.33 -10.39 -15.47
C LYS A 280 4.28 -8.87 -15.26
N TYR A 281 5.24 -8.34 -14.52
CA TYR A 281 5.46 -6.91 -14.35
C TYR A 281 6.95 -6.62 -14.32
N LYS A 282 7.34 -5.43 -14.77
CA LYS A 282 8.73 -5.01 -14.79
C LYS A 282 9.13 -4.54 -13.38
N LEU A 283 10.05 -5.27 -12.77
CA LEU A 283 10.70 -4.86 -11.53
C LEU A 283 11.69 -3.72 -11.79
N ASN A 284 11.71 -2.73 -10.90
CA ASN A 284 12.66 -1.64 -10.99
C ASN A 284 13.99 -2.05 -10.32
N ASN A 285 15.02 -2.26 -11.13
CA ASN A 285 16.37 -2.44 -10.62
C ASN A 285 16.91 -1.10 -10.10
N LEU A 286 17.08 -1.00 -8.77
CA LEU A 286 17.57 0.22 -8.10
C LEU A 286 18.95 0.01 -7.48
N LYS A 287 19.72 -0.95 -8.02
CA LYS A 287 21.13 -1.10 -7.71
C LYS A 287 21.88 0.21 -8.01
N GLY A 288 22.79 0.58 -7.10
CA GLY A 288 23.54 1.83 -7.19
C GLY A 288 22.78 3.06 -6.68
N LYS A 289 21.65 2.87 -5.98
CA LYS A 289 20.83 3.96 -5.45
C LYS A 289 20.79 3.97 -3.91
N ILE A 290 20.61 5.16 -3.35
CA ILE A 290 20.09 5.39 -2.00
C ILE A 290 18.63 5.78 -2.15
N VAL A 291 17.69 4.96 -1.67
CA VAL A 291 16.26 5.22 -1.84
C VAL A 291 15.68 5.75 -0.54
N LEU A 292 15.19 6.98 -0.59
CA LEU A 292 14.47 7.60 0.53
C LEU A 292 12.99 7.16 0.52
N PRO A 293 12.38 6.89 1.69
CA PRO A 293 10.98 6.48 1.78
C PRO A 293 10.03 7.68 1.63
N PHE A 294 8.73 7.38 1.65
CA PHE A 294 7.67 8.39 1.65
C PHE A 294 7.78 9.38 2.82
N SER A 295 8.22 8.93 3.99
CA SER A 295 8.38 9.75 5.20
C SER A 295 9.57 9.26 6.01
N ILE A 296 10.31 10.18 6.62
CA ILE A 296 11.44 9.90 7.53
C ILE A 296 11.12 10.56 8.87
N SER A 297 11.28 9.83 9.98
CA SER A 297 10.96 10.40 11.30
C SER A 297 12.12 11.19 11.91
N ASN A 298 13.37 10.78 11.65
CA ASN A 298 14.56 11.45 12.17
C ASN A 298 15.65 11.55 11.09
N TYR A 299 15.68 12.69 10.39
CA TYR A 299 16.60 12.97 9.29
C TYR A 299 18.07 12.92 9.72
N ASP A 300 18.42 13.48 10.88
CA ASP A 300 19.81 13.49 11.37
C ASP A 300 20.31 12.10 11.73
N LYS A 301 19.46 11.29 12.37
CA LYS A 301 19.78 9.89 12.66
C LYS A 301 20.04 9.11 11.36
N ILE A 302 19.19 9.31 10.34
CA ILE A 302 19.38 8.67 9.04
C ILE A 302 20.70 9.11 8.40
N TYR A 303 20.98 10.41 8.36
CA TYR A 303 22.23 10.95 7.83
C TYR A 303 23.46 10.35 8.54
N ASN A 304 23.45 10.32 9.88
CA ASN A 304 24.54 9.77 10.68
C ASN A 304 24.74 8.26 10.44
N LEU A 305 23.67 7.49 10.22
CA LEU A 305 23.76 6.08 9.86
C LEU A 305 24.37 5.89 8.46
N ILE A 306 24.00 6.73 7.48
CA ILE A 306 24.60 6.73 6.14
C ILE A 306 26.09 7.06 6.23
N LYS A 307 26.45 8.12 6.96
CA LYS A 307 27.84 8.52 7.19
C LYS A 307 28.65 7.38 7.83
N ASN A 308 28.10 6.71 8.84
CA ASN A 308 28.75 5.57 9.48
C ASN A 308 28.98 4.38 8.52
N ILE A 309 28.03 4.09 7.63
CA ILE A 309 28.20 3.07 6.58
C ILE A 309 29.36 3.45 5.64
N TYR A 310 29.44 4.74 5.28
CA TYR A 310 30.50 5.29 4.44
C TYR A 310 31.87 5.23 5.12
N ASP A 311 32.00 5.77 6.33
CA ASP A 311 33.25 5.85 7.09
C ASP A 311 33.84 4.45 7.36
N LYS A 312 32.97 3.48 7.67
CA LYS A 312 33.36 2.06 7.86
C LYS A 312 33.61 1.30 6.56
N LYS A 313 33.46 1.93 5.39
CA LYS A 313 33.68 1.33 4.05
C LYS A 313 32.92 0.01 3.85
N LEU A 314 31.71 -0.11 4.40
CA LEU A 314 30.92 -1.35 4.32
C LEU A 314 30.41 -1.67 2.91
N VAL A 315 30.49 -0.68 2.02
CA VAL A 315 30.11 -0.79 0.62
C VAL A 315 31.26 -0.30 -0.24
N LYS A 316 31.69 -1.13 -1.19
CA LYS A 316 32.65 -0.72 -2.22
C LYS A 316 32.01 0.33 -3.14
N ASN A 317 32.74 1.40 -3.44
CA ASN A 317 32.32 2.50 -4.33
C ASN A 317 31.02 3.17 -3.87
N PHE A 318 30.85 3.36 -2.55
CA PHE A 318 29.67 3.98 -1.94
C PHE A 318 29.42 5.41 -2.45
N ASP A 319 30.49 6.13 -2.78
CA ASP A 319 30.51 7.48 -3.35
C ASP A 319 29.80 7.60 -4.72
N LYS A 320 29.59 6.48 -5.43
CA LYS A 320 28.80 6.46 -6.67
C LYS A 320 27.31 6.20 -6.47
N LEU A 321 26.86 6.00 -5.23
CA LEU A 321 25.44 5.84 -4.99
C LEU A 321 24.72 7.16 -5.28
N THR A 322 23.62 7.09 -6.03
CA THR A 322 22.79 8.27 -6.31
C THR A 322 21.52 8.23 -5.47
N VAL A 323 21.18 9.36 -4.86
CA VAL A 323 19.98 9.47 -4.03
C VAL A 323 18.75 9.54 -4.92
N LYS A 324 17.71 8.79 -4.58
CA LYS A 324 16.40 8.78 -5.22
C LYS A 324 15.32 9.02 -4.18
N ILE A 325 14.66 10.17 -4.30
CA ILE A 325 13.53 10.58 -3.48
C ILE A 325 12.27 9.81 -3.91
N HIS A 326 11.39 9.47 -2.97
CA HIS A 326 10.11 8.85 -3.31
C HIS A 326 9.22 9.84 -4.09
N PRO A 327 8.60 9.44 -5.23
CA PRO A 327 7.95 10.38 -6.14
C PRO A 327 6.74 11.12 -5.54
N ASN A 328 6.13 10.58 -4.48
CA ASN A 328 4.91 11.12 -3.87
C ASN A 328 5.15 11.74 -2.47
N THR A 329 6.37 12.17 -2.13
CA THR A 329 6.68 12.72 -0.80
C THR A 329 6.04 14.10 -0.58
N PRO A 330 5.24 14.31 0.49
CA PRO A 330 4.65 15.61 0.83
C PRO A 330 5.60 16.61 1.50
N GLU A 331 6.79 16.16 1.95
CA GLU A 331 7.84 16.95 2.60
C GLU A 331 9.10 17.06 1.73
N SER A 332 8.99 17.61 0.52
CA SER A 332 10.11 17.62 -0.43
C SER A 332 11.34 18.34 0.10
N LEU A 333 11.20 19.47 0.81
CA LEU A 333 12.35 20.29 1.25
C LEU A 333 13.33 19.53 2.16
N LYS A 334 12.85 18.92 3.25
CA LYS A 334 13.74 18.17 4.17
C LYS A 334 14.37 16.95 3.51
N GLN A 335 13.66 16.29 2.59
CA GLN A 335 14.24 15.18 1.83
C GLN A 335 15.26 15.66 0.78
N ILE A 336 15.05 16.83 0.18
CA ILE A 336 16.01 17.49 -0.71
C ILE A 336 17.25 17.86 0.09
N GLU A 337 17.13 18.53 1.23
CA GLU A 337 18.25 18.88 2.11
C GLU A 337 19.04 17.64 2.56
N LEU A 338 18.35 16.55 2.94
CA LEU A 338 19.02 15.30 3.28
C LEU A 338 19.74 14.71 2.05
N SER A 339 19.10 14.74 0.88
CA SER A 339 19.70 14.26 -0.37
C SER A 339 20.96 15.05 -0.73
N GLU A 340 20.94 16.37 -0.56
CA GLU A 340 22.07 17.26 -0.75
C GLU A 340 23.19 16.95 0.24
N LYS A 341 22.90 16.92 1.54
CA LYS A 341 23.85 16.53 2.60
C LYS A 341 24.52 15.18 2.31
N ILE A 342 23.75 14.19 1.85
CA ILE A 342 24.28 12.89 1.44
C ILE A 342 25.20 13.04 0.22
N GLY A 343 24.80 13.83 -0.78
CA GLY A 343 25.64 14.12 -1.95
C GLY A 343 26.97 14.78 -1.59
N GLU A 344 26.99 15.65 -0.59
CA GLU A 344 28.21 16.32 -0.12
C GLU A 344 29.22 15.36 0.51
N LEU A 345 28.77 14.26 1.15
CA LEU A 345 29.65 13.21 1.65
C LEU A 345 30.52 12.59 0.53
N PHE A 346 30.11 12.71 -0.74
CA PHE A 346 30.70 12.00 -1.87
C PHE A 346 31.43 12.91 -2.88
N LYS A 347 31.44 14.23 -2.70
CA LYS A 347 31.90 15.22 -3.71
C LYS A 347 33.33 15.01 -4.25
N ASN A 348 34.21 14.24 -3.58
CA ASN A 348 35.67 14.28 -3.84
C ASN A 348 36.35 12.98 -4.30
N LYS A 349 35.68 11.95 -4.85
CA LYS A 349 36.39 10.70 -5.26
C LYS A 349 35.98 10.10 -6.61
N LYS A 350 36.99 9.54 -7.31
CA LYS A 350 36.94 9.02 -8.69
C LYS A 350 37.15 7.50 -8.74
N TYR A 351 36.28 6.68 -8.13
CA TYR A 351 36.32 5.24 -8.43
C TYR A 351 35.77 4.97 -9.85
N LYS A 352 36.15 3.85 -10.50
CA LYS A 352 35.65 3.52 -11.86
C LYS A 352 34.33 2.73 -11.86
N ASN A 353 34.11 1.81 -10.92
CA ASN A 353 32.99 0.86 -10.98
C ASN A 353 31.75 1.27 -10.17
N GLN A 354 30.53 1.02 -10.68
CA GLN A 354 29.30 1.28 -9.91
C GLN A 354 29.08 0.24 -8.78
N PRO A 355 28.60 0.67 -7.61
CA PRO A 355 28.27 -0.21 -6.49
C PRO A 355 27.17 -1.19 -6.88
N ARG A 356 27.37 -2.47 -6.52
CA ARG A 356 26.41 -3.55 -6.81
C ARG A 356 25.35 -3.75 -5.72
N ILE A 357 25.02 -2.69 -4.99
CA ILE A 357 24.14 -2.73 -3.83
C ILE A 357 23.09 -1.62 -3.91
N LEU A 358 21.95 -1.86 -3.29
CA LEU A 358 20.93 -0.85 -2.98
C LEU A 358 21.04 -0.47 -1.51
N LEU A 359 21.01 0.82 -1.19
CA LEU A 359 20.77 1.32 0.17
C LEU A 359 19.31 1.79 0.24
N ALA A 360 18.48 1.13 1.05
CA ALA A 360 17.07 1.48 1.23
C ALA A 360 16.82 1.99 2.64
N ILE A 361 15.96 2.99 2.78
CA ILE A 361 15.63 3.57 4.09
C ILE A 361 14.14 3.30 4.39
N GLY A 362 13.85 2.86 5.62
CA GLY A 362 12.49 2.63 6.11
C GLY A 362 11.78 1.40 5.52
N SER A 363 10.44 1.39 5.62
CA SER A 363 9.58 0.33 5.04
C SER A 363 9.28 0.64 3.57
N THR A 364 9.91 -0.08 2.65
CA THR A 364 9.68 0.08 1.21
C THR A 364 9.68 -1.25 0.48
N SER A 365 8.80 -1.37 -0.53
CA SER A 365 8.71 -2.57 -1.37
C SER A 365 9.96 -2.81 -2.21
N VAL A 366 10.71 -1.73 -2.47
CA VAL A 366 11.97 -1.74 -3.21
C VAL A 366 12.99 -2.72 -2.62
N ILE A 367 12.96 -2.98 -1.29
CA ILE A 367 13.81 -3.98 -0.64
C ILE A 367 13.53 -5.37 -1.20
N ILE A 368 12.27 -5.82 -1.15
CA ILE A 368 11.86 -7.16 -1.63
C ILE A 368 12.05 -7.27 -3.14
N GLU A 369 11.67 -6.24 -3.89
CA GLU A 369 11.82 -6.18 -5.35
C GLU A 369 13.28 -6.37 -5.79
N ASN A 370 14.24 -5.74 -5.11
CA ASN A 370 15.65 -5.87 -5.44
C ASN A 370 16.25 -7.19 -4.96
N ILE A 371 15.74 -7.79 -3.87
CA ILE A 371 16.11 -9.14 -3.46
C ILE A 371 15.63 -10.17 -4.52
N ILE A 372 14.43 -10.01 -5.09
CA ILE A 372 13.92 -10.86 -6.17
C ILE A 372 14.85 -10.82 -7.39
N LEU A 373 15.37 -9.63 -7.73
CA LEU A 373 16.36 -9.42 -8.79
C LEU A 373 17.77 -9.95 -8.47
N GLY A 374 18.00 -10.51 -7.28
CA GLY A 374 19.30 -11.02 -6.85
C GLY A 374 20.29 -9.96 -6.36
N ASN A 375 19.85 -8.71 -6.17
CA ASN A 375 20.69 -7.65 -5.63
C ASN A 375 20.87 -7.81 -4.12
N LYS A 376 22.05 -7.39 -3.61
CA LYS A 376 22.23 -7.13 -2.17
C LYS A 376 21.54 -5.82 -1.80
N VAL A 377 20.92 -5.79 -0.63
CA VAL A 377 20.23 -4.60 -0.11
C VAL A 377 20.70 -4.31 1.30
N ILE A 378 21.23 -3.12 1.55
CA ILE A 378 21.39 -2.60 2.92
C ILE A 378 20.16 -1.79 3.25
N GLN A 379 19.56 -2.06 4.40
CA GLN A 379 18.45 -1.28 4.94
C GLN A 379 18.90 -0.50 6.17
N ILE A 380 18.54 0.78 6.19
CA ILE A 380 18.50 1.60 7.40
C ILE A 380 17.05 1.66 7.87
N TYR A 381 16.79 1.29 9.13
CA TYR A 381 15.43 1.22 9.68
C TYR A 381 15.28 2.07 10.95
N GLU A 382 14.08 2.59 11.17
CA GLU A 382 13.69 3.33 12.38
C GLU A 382 12.82 2.47 13.30
N ASP A 383 11.97 1.60 12.72
CA ASP A 383 11.12 0.65 13.46
C ASP A 383 11.42 -0.81 13.05
N GLU A 384 12.09 -1.54 13.93
CA GLU A 384 12.58 -2.90 13.65
C GLU A 384 11.46 -3.86 13.21
N ILE A 385 10.28 -3.78 13.81
CA ILE A 385 9.22 -4.77 13.61
C ILE A 385 8.48 -4.53 12.29
N SER A 386 8.13 -3.28 12.00
CA SER A 386 7.34 -2.91 10.81
C SER A 386 8.17 -2.71 9.55
N GLU A 387 9.49 -2.50 9.70
CA GLU A 387 10.36 -2.15 8.57
C GLU A 387 11.34 -3.27 8.22
N CYS A 388 11.74 -4.13 9.14
CA CYS A 388 12.76 -5.14 8.84
C CYS A 388 12.18 -6.47 8.35
N ILE A 389 13.00 -7.18 7.58
CA ILE A 389 12.77 -8.55 7.14
C ILE A 389 13.47 -9.48 8.13
N SER A 390 12.76 -10.50 8.62
CA SER A 390 13.37 -11.60 9.37
C SER A 390 13.37 -12.88 8.55
N HIS A 391 14.36 -13.76 8.74
CA HIS A 391 14.40 -15.04 8.02
C HIS A 391 13.24 -15.97 8.44
N LYS A 392 12.68 -15.85 9.65
CA LYS A 392 11.52 -16.68 10.02
C LYS A 392 10.25 -16.22 9.32
N PHE A 393 10.13 -14.92 9.07
CA PHE A 393 8.98 -14.36 8.36
C PHE A 393 9.19 -14.46 6.84
N TRP A 394 10.42 -14.32 6.36
CA TRP A 394 10.83 -14.44 4.96
C TRP A 394 11.90 -15.54 4.82
N PRO A 395 11.49 -16.82 4.73
CA PRO A 395 12.41 -17.97 4.80
C PRO A 395 13.45 -18.02 3.69
N ASP A 396 13.16 -17.41 2.55
CA ASP A 396 13.99 -17.45 1.34
C ASP A 396 14.97 -16.25 1.27
N VAL A 397 15.07 -15.45 2.34
CA VAL A 397 15.94 -14.27 2.44
C VAL A 397 17.03 -14.49 3.50
N LYS A 398 18.29 -14.24 3.15
CA LYS A 398 19.43 -14.16 4.08
C LYS A 398 19.41 -12.78 4.75
N VAL A 399 19.52 -12.76 6.07
CA VAL A 399 19.48 -11.56 6.89
C VAL A 399 20.72 -11.51 7.77
N LYS A 400 21.52 -10.45 7.66
CA LYS A 400 22.68 -10.21 8.54
C LYS A 400 22.61 -8.79 9.10
N LYS A 401 22.59 -8.65 10.43
CA LYS A 401 22.70 -7.35 11.09
C LYS A 401 24.15 -6.86 10.95
N LEU A 402 24.35 -5.64 10.46
CA LEU A 402 25.69 -5.03 10.36
C LEU A 402 26.02 -4.31 11.66
N PHE A 403 25.08 -3.48 12.13
CA PHE A 403 25.11 -2.84 13.45
C PHE A 403 23.69 -2.34 13.79
N ASN A 404 23.52 -1.58 14.87
CA ASN A 404 22.20 -1.11 15.25
C ASN A 404 21.55 -0.26 14.15
N ASN A 405 20.26 -0.48 13.88
CA ASN A 405 19.51 0.20 12.80
C ASN A 405 19.98 -0.09 11.36
N VAL A 406 20.93 -1.01 11.13
CA VAL A 406 21.45 -1.34 9.79
C VAL A 406 21.56 -2.85 9.56
N ILE A 407 20.89 -3.34 8.51
CA ILE A 407 20.83 -4.76 8.13
C ILE A 407 21.18 -4.92 6.66
N ILE A 408 21.82 -6.02 6.29
CA ILE A 408 22.00 -6.43 4.90
C ILE A 408 21.16 -7.67 4.57
N TYR A 409 20.56 -7.65 3.39
CA TYR A 409 19.75 -8.71 2.81
C TYR A 409 20.35 -9.23 1.51
N SER A 410 20.11 -10.51 1.25
CA SER A 410 20.34 -11.15 -0.05
C SER A 410 19.40 -12.35 -0.21
N LYS A 411 19.19 -12.78 -1.45
CA LYS A 411 18.47 -14.02 -1.73
C LYS A 411 19.26 -15.21 -1.19
N LYS A 412 18.56 -16.23 -0.68
CA LYS A 412 19.23 -17.46 -0.22
C LYS A 412 19.90 -18.22 -1.35
#